data_AF-A0AAU9JQX3-F1
#
_entry.id   AF-A0AAU9JQX3-F1
#
_cell.length_a   1.000
_cell.length_b   1.000
_cell.length_c   1.000
_cell.angle_alpha   90.00
_cell.angle_beta   90.00
_cell.angle_gamma   90.00
#
_symmetry.space_group_name_H-M   'P 1'
#
loop_
_entity.id
_entity.type
_entity.pdbx_description
1 polymer ?
#
loop_
_entity_poly.entity_id
_entity_poly.type
_entity_poly.pdbx_seq_one_letter_code
_entity_poly.pdbx_strand_id
1 'polypeptide(L)'
;MEAILECPVCIERFDRVTHIPLVLLCGHTLCKSCAADLRSGTDVIVCPLDKKQDRRPLIQISHSYHILELIEHISHMSQTLKYLKLEPSERLEAMRQQAKENFDLCQDHLEKIQTAISEISSKRDDVLSTVSKNFSSLKDCLENKQQELENEVSTIVDEYIEKYEQVKTLTQVLYEKSLQKYEELMVQSEGDTIEDVKALTQLPELPVLELKLQLVIDTDSALNFIKNVGRIGKINPRVPYQCSNYSNVTYWMVPPCCYKHYCCNKCHDAQENHSWSYAGRMVCMFCDKEQDYRKLPNHCEHCNSHHKGVVSRL
;
A
#
# COMPACT_ATOMS: atom_id res chain seq x y z
N MET A 1 41.15 28.46 23.60
CA MET A 1 39.69 28.51 23.91
C MET A 1 38.87 27.70 22.89
N GLU A 2 39.49 26.94 21.97
CA GLU A 2 38.83 26.20 20.88
C GLU A 2 38.45 24.74 21.22
N ALA A 3 39.05 24.17 22.26
CA ALA A 3 38.92 22.75 22.63
C ALA A 3 37.50 22.28 23.04
N ILE A 4 36.54 23.18 23.21
CA ILE A 4 35.14 22.84 23.59
C ILE A 4 34.31 22.48 22.34
N LEU A 5 34.73 22.93 21.16
CA LEU A 5 33.99 22.74 19.90
C LEU A 5 34.56 21.61 19.03
N GLU A 6 35.56 20.91 19.55
CA GLU A 6 36.27 19.83 18.86
C GLU A 6 36.05 18.53 19.61
N CYS A 7 36.03 17.44 18.84
CA CYS A 7 35.96 16.12 19.42
C CYS A 7 37.30 15.76 20.07
N PRO A 8 37.32 15.29 21.34
CA PRO A 8 38.57 14.95 22.01
C PRO A 8 39.24 13.67 21.46
N VAL A 9 38.59 12.95 20.53
CA VAL A 9 39.10 11.71 19.93
C VAL A 9 39.73 11.97 18.56
N CYS A 10 38.98 12.60 17.65
CA CYS A 10 39.47 12.87 16.30
C CYS A 10 40.00 14.30 16.12
N ILE A 11 39.80 15.20 17.09
CA ILE A 11 40.22 16.61 17.08
C ILE A 11 39.50 17.44 15.99
N GLU A 12 38.58 16.83 15.25
CA GLU A 12 37.74 17.53 14.29
C GLU A 12 36.65 18.37 14.97
N ARG A 13 36.30 19.50 14.35
CA ARG A 13 35.21 20.36 14.81
C ARG A 13 33.86 19.66 14.69
N PHE A 14 33.00 19.87 15.67
CA PHE A 14 31.62 19.38 15.62
C PHE A 14 30.80 20.09 14.53
N ASP A 15 29.83 19.38 13.95
CA ASP A 15 28.90 19.91 12.97
C ASP A 15 27.57 19.10 12.94
N ARG A 16 26.64 19.48 12.06
CA ARG A 16 25.30 18.86 11.97
C ARG A 16 25.23 17.62 11.05
N VAL A 17 26.31 17.28 10.36
CA VAL A 17 26.33 16.32 9.24
C VAL A 17 27.28 15.16 9.51
N THR A 18 28.58 15.44 9.66
CA THR A 18 29.65 14.44 9.77
C THR A 18 30.11 14.26 11.21
N HIS A 19 30.40 15.34 11.94
CA HIS A 19 30.87 15.29 13.33
C HIS A 19 29.79 15.68 14.34
N ILE A 20 28.69 14.91 14.35
CA ILE A 20 27.55 15.21 15.23
C ILE A 20 27.94 15.00 16.71
N PRO A 21 27.80 16.02 17.58
CA PRO A 21 28.19 15.93 18.99
C PRO A 21 27.19 15.11 19.81
N LEU A 22 27.64 14.03 20.43
CA LEU A 22 26.89 13.16 21.32
C LEU A 22 27.33 13.32 22.78
N VAL A 23 26.37 13.49 23.70
CA VAL A 23 26.63 13.67 25.14
C VAL A 23 26.50 12.35 25.88
N LEU A 24 27.63 11.85 26.38
CA LEU A 24 27.67 10.65 27.22
C LEU A 24 27.04 10.92 28.60
N LEU A 25 26.67 9.87 29.32
CA LEU A 25 26.12 9.97 30.69
C LEU A 25 27.04 10.72 31.66
N CYS A 26 28.36 10.70 31.41
CA CYS A 26 29.32 11.44 32.22
C CYS A 26 29.40 12.93 31.91
N GLY A 27 28.67 13.41 30.89
CA GLY A 27 28.62 14.82 30.48
C GLY A 27 29.64 15.19 29.41
N HIS A 28 30.59 14.31 29.08
CA HIS A 28 31.54 14.53 28.00
C HIS A 28 30.92 14.34 26.62
N THR A 29 31.38 15.13 25.65
CA THR A 29 30.87 15.12 24.28
C THR A 29 31.87 14.45 23.33
N LEU A 30 31.40 13.54 22.49
CA LEU A 30 32.16 12.88 21.42
C LEU A 30 31.44 13.00 20.08
N CYS A 31 32.16 12.86 18.97
CA CYS A 31 31.56 12.81 17.65
C CYS A 31 30.82 11.47 17.43
N LYS A 32 29.72 11.45 16.66
CA LYS A 32 28.92 10.24 16.43
C LYS A 32 29.72 9.08 15.83
N SER A 33 30.60 9.35 14.87
CA SER A 33 31.51 8.34 14.31
C SER A 33 32.45 7.80 15.38
N CYS A 34 33.12 8.69 16.12
CA CYS A 34 34.01 8.34 17.23
C CYS A 34 33.33 7.47 18.29
N ALA A 35 32.09 7.80 18.67
CA ALA A 35 31.31 7.04 19.62
C ALA A 35 30.91 5.66 19.05
N ALA A 36 30.65 5.57 17.74
CA ALA A 36 30.38 4.31 17.07
C ALA A 36 31.63 3.42 17.01
N ASP A 37 32.79 3.99 16.72
CA ASP A 37 34.06 3.28 16.67
C ASP A 37 34.46 2.74 18.04
N LEU A 38 34.31 3.54 19.11
CA LEU A 38 34.56 3.09 20.49
C LEU A 38 33.60 1.97 20.92
N ARG A 39 32.40 1.91 20.35
CA ARG A 39 31.43 0.82 20.59
C ARG A 39 31.69 -0.40 19.72
N SER A 40 32.33 -0.27 18.56
CA SER A 40 32.48 -1.37 17.59
C SER A 40 33.21 -2.60 18.16
N GLY A 41 33.98 -2.43 19.24
CA GLY A 41 34.64 -3.53 19.97
C GLY A 41 33.97 -3.97 21.28
N THR A 42 32.95 -3.25 21.80
CA THR A 42 32.32 -3.56 23.10
C THR A 42 30.87 -3.03 23.17
N ASP A 43 29.98 -3.69 23.92
CA ASP A 43 28.59 -3.23 24.09
C ASP A 43 28.44 -1.91 24.89
N VAL A 44 29.55 -1.34 25.35
CA VAL A 44 29.58 -0.19 26.26
C VAL A 44 30.58 0.84 25.74
N ILE A 45 30.16 2.10 25.63
CA ILE A 45 31.10 3.17 25.30
C ILE A 45 31.84 3.57 26.57
N VAL A 46 33.15 3.38 26.59
CA VAL A 46 34.01 3.90 27.66
C VAL A 46 34.46 5.30 27.26
N CYS A 47 34.09 6.30 28.06
CA CYS A 47 34.50 7.68 27.79
C CYS A 47 36.03 7.81 27.85
N PRO A 48 36.68 8.37 26.82
CA PRO A 48 38.13 8.52 26.79
C PRO A 48 38.66 9.57 27.79
N LEU A 49 37.78 10.45 28.29
CA LEU A 49 38.17 11.55 29.19
C LEU A 49 38.14 11.13 30.66
N ASP A 50 37.15 10.33 31.09
CA ASP A 50 36.99 9.95 32.50
C ASP A 50 36.77 8.46 32.74
N LYS A 51 36.87 7.63 31.69
CA LYS A 51 36.72 6.17 31.71
C LYS A 51 35.36 5.68 32.21
N LYS A 52 34.36 6.56 32.36
CA LYS A 52 33.00 6.15 32.73
C LYS A 52 32.30 5.46 31.56
N GLN A 53 31.41 4.55 31.90
CA GLN A 53 30.69 3.71 30.95
C GLN A 53 29.34 4.33 30.58
N ASP A 54 29.05 4.41 29.27
CA ASP A 54 27.72 4.67 28.74
C ASP A 54 27.19 3.41 28.04
N ARG A 55 26.12 2.83 28.59
CA ARG A 55 25.51 1.59 28.11
C ARG A 55 24.37 1.84 27.13
N ARG A 56 23.96 3.10 26.92
CA ARG A 56 22.84 3.41 26.02
C ARG A 56 23.21 3.04 24.59
N PRO A 57 22.30 2.45 23.79
CA PRO A 57 22.42 2.36 22.33
C PRO A 57 22.78 3.72 21.71
N LEU A 58 23.61 3.77 20.67
CA LEU A 58 24.02 5.03 20.02
C LEU A 58 22.84 5.92 19.65
N ILE A 59 21.72 5.33 19.25
CA ILE A 59 20.50 6.05 18.86
C ILE A 59 19.77 6.73 20.04
N GLN A 60 20.06 6.30 21.27
CA GLN A 60 19.48 6.84 22.51
C GLN A 60 20.42 7.85 23.20
N ILE A 61 21.62 8.08 22.66
CA ILE A 61 22.55 9.08 23.18
C ILE A 61 22.15 10.44 22.62
N SER A 62 21.91 11.39 23.52
CA SER A 62 21.45 12.73 23.18
C SER A 62 22.50 13.52 22.41
N HIS A 63 22.05 14.30 21.43
CA HIS A 63 22.90 15.27 20.75
C HIS A 63 23.12 16.51 21.62
N SER A 64 24.30 17.13 21.55
CA SER A 64 24.55 18.42 22.21
C SER A 64 24.12 19.59 21.32
N TYR A 65 22.86 20.01 21.47
CA TYR A 65 22.35 21.18 20.73
C TYR A 65 23.03 22.49 21.15
N HIS A 66 23.44 22.61 22.42
CA HIS A 66 24.15 23.80 22.91
C HIS A 66 25.50 24.00 22.21
N ILE A 67 26.26 22.93 21.94
CA ILE A 67 27.53 23.03 21.20
C ILE A 67 27.28 23.49 19.77
N LEU A 68 26.23 22.96 19.13
CA LEU A 68 25.86 23.37 17.77
C LEU A 68 25.43 24.85 17.71
N GLU A 69 24.64 25.32 18.67
CA GLU A 69 24.25 26.73 18.79
C GLU A 69 25.45 27.64 19.04
N LEU A 70 26.39 27.23 19.90
CA LEU A 70 27.62 27.98 20.16
C LEU A 70 28.49 28.11 18.91
N ILE A 71 28.59 27.05 18.10
CA ILE A 71 29.32 27.08 16.81
C ILE A 71 28.69 28.10 15.87
N GLU A 72 27.36 28.11 15.77
CA GLU A 72 26.61 29.07 14.95
C GLU A 72 26.82 30.51 15.44
N HIS A 73 26.71 30.75 16.75
CA HIS A 73 26.92 32.06 17.35
C HIS A 73 28.34 32.58 17.16
N ILE A 74 29.36 31.74 17.39
CA ILE A 74 30.77 32.12 17.21
C ILE A 74 31.08 32.41 15.73
N SER A 75 30.50 31.62 14.82
CA SER A 75 30.61 31.87 13.37
C SER A 75 30.01 33.23 13.00
N HIS A 76 28.79 33.53 13.49
CA HIS A 76 28.11 34.80 13.25
C HIS A 76 28.86 35.99 13.84
N MET A 77 29.37 35.88 15.08
CA MET A 77 30.20 36.91 15.70
C MET A 77 31.50 37.14 14.92
N SER A 78 32.15 36.06 14.46
CA SER A 78 33.40 36.15 13.68
C SER A 78 33.16 36.83 12.33
N GLN A 79 32.05 36.53 11.66
CA GLN A 79 31.64 37.21 10.43
C GLN A 79 31.34 38.70 10.70
N THR A 80 30.60 39.01 11.76
CA THR A 80 30.29 40.40 12.14
C THR A 80 31.57 41.21 12.37
N LEU A 81 32.53 40.65 13.11
CA LEU A 81 33.84 41.27 13.33
C LEU A 81 34.64 41.43 12.03
N LYS A 82 34.49 40.52 11.06
CA LYS A 82 35.11 40.64 9.74
C LYS A 82 34.54 41.83 8.96
N TYR A 83 33.23 42.06 8.99
CA TYR A 83 32.60 43.22 8.34
C TYR A 83 33.00 44.53 9.03
N LEU A 84 33.07 44.56 10.35
CA LEU A 84 33.45 45.77 11.10
C LEU A 84 34.90 46.23 10.86
N LYS A 85 35.77 45.38 10.31
CA LYS A 85 37.15 45.73 9.93
C LYS A 85 37.29 46.40 8.56
N LEU A 86 36.26 46.37 7.72
CA LEU A 86 36.26 46.94 6.37
C LEU A 86 35.92 48.44 6.41
N GLU A 87 36.21 49.19 5.35
CA GLU A 87 35.74 50.58 5.22
C GLU A 87 34.22 50.65 4.95
N PRO A 88 33.51 51.74 5.29
CA PRO A 88 32.05 51.83 5.15
C PRO A 88 31.50 51.50 3.75
N SER A 89 32.21 51.87 2.68
CA SER A 89 31.84 51.54 1.30
C SER A 89 31.99 50.05 1.00
N GLU A 90 33.09 49.44 1.45
CA GLU A 90 33.38 48.02 1.28
C GLU A 90 32.41 47.13 2.08
N ARG A 91 31.99 47.59 3.27
CA ARG A 91 30.94 46.92 4.06
C ARG A 91 29.62 46.85 3.31
N LEU A 92 29.20 47.97 2.72
CA LEU A 92 27.94 48.03 1.98
C LEU A 92 27.96 47.13 0.74
N GLU A 93 29.08 47.07 0.04
CA GLU A 93 29.26 46.18 -1.11
C GLU A 93 29.27 44.70 -0.70
N ALA A 94 29.98 44.36 0.37
CA ALA A 94 30.01 43.00 0.90
C ALA A 94 28.62 42.55 1.43
N MET A 95 27.85 43.45 2.05
CA MET A 95 26.47 43.18 2.47
C MET A 95 25.54 42.97 1.27
N ARG A 96 25.68 43.76 0.19
CA ARG A 96 24.92 43.58 -1.05
C ARG A 96 25.22 42.25 -1.71
N GLN A 97 26.51 41.88 -1.79
CA GLN A 97 26.94 40.61 -2.35
C GLN A 97 26.40 39.43 -1.53
N GLN A 98 26.50 39.48 -0.20
CA GLN A 98 25.95 38.45 0.67
C GLN A 98 24.42 38.35 0.56
N ALA A 99 23.72 39.48 0.48
CA ALA A 99 22.27 39.49 0.27
C ALA A 99 21.88 38.87 -1.08
N LYS A 100 22.67 39.11 -2.12
CA LYS A 100 22.48 38.50 -3.44
C LYS A 100 22.72 36.98 -3.40
N GLU A 101 23.83 36.53 -2.81
CA GLU A 101 24.11 35.09 -2.65
C GLU A 101 23.02 34.37 -1.87
N ASN A 102 22.51 34.98 -0.80
CA ASN A 102 21.38 34.45 -0.04
C ASN A 102 20.08 34.41 -0.86
N PHE A 103 19.83 35.43 -1.68
CA PHE A 103 18.69 35.46 -2.59
C PHE A 103 18.78 34.33 -3.63
N ASP A 104 19.94 34.18 -4.29
CA ASP A 104 20.19 33.13 -5.28
C ASP A 104 20.02 31.74 -4.65
N LEU A 105 20.53 31.53 -3.42
CA LEU A 105 20.34 30.27 -2.68
C LEU A 105 18.87 29.99 -2.35
N CYS A 106 18.12 31.03 -1.94
CA CYS A 106 16.69 30.91 -1.68
C CYS A 106 15.93 30.54 -2.96
N GLN A 107 16.30 31.15 -4.09
CA GLN A 107 15.71 30.87 -5.39
C GLN A 107 15.95 29.42 -5.81
N ASP A 108 17.20 28.95 -5.75
CA ASP A 108 17.56 27.54 -6.03
C ASP A 108 16.79 26.56 -5.14
N HIS A 109 16.61 26.90 -3.86
CA HIS A 109 15.83 26.09 -2.93
C HIS A 109 14.34 26.06 -3.28
N LEU A 110 13.78 27.20 -3.69
CA LEU A 110 12.39 27.26 -4.15
C LEU A 110 12.16 26.40 -5.40
N GLU A 111 13.09 26.43 -6.36
CA GLU A 111 13.02 25.58 -7.55
C GLU A 111 13.04 24.10 -7.19
N LYS A 112 13.98 23.68 -6.32
CA LYS A 112 14.05 22.29 -5.83
C LYS A 112 12.76 21.84 -5.13
N ILE A 113 12.17 22.72 -4.30
CA ILE A 113 10.91 22.44 -3.62
C ILE A 113 9.78 22.28 -4.64
N GLN A 114 9.71 23.15 -5.64
CA GLN A 114 8.71 23.07 -6.71
C GLN A 114 8.83 21.77 -7.50
N THR A 115 10.05 21.36 -7.87
CA THR A 115 10.29 20.07 -8.53
C THR A 115 9.83 18.90 -7.66
N ALA A 116 10.17 18.90 -6.37
CA ALA A 116 9.74 17.85 -5.45
C ALA A 116 8.21 17.77 -5.30
N ILE A 117 7.52 18.91 -5.24
CA ILE A 117 6.05 18.98 -5.21
C ILE A 117 5.45 18.38 -6.49
N SER A 118 6.04 18.70 -7.65
CA SER A 118 5.61 18.17 -8.94
C SER A 118 5.75 16.64 -8.99
N GLU A 119 6.89 16.10 -8.57
CA GLU A 119 7.12 14.65 -8.53
C GLU A 119 6.15 13.93 -7.59
N ILE A 120 5.89 14.48 -6.40
CA ILE A 120 4.93 13.91 -5.45
C ILE A 120 3.51 13.94 -6.03
N SER A 121 3.15 15.02 -6.72
CA SER A 121 1.84 15.16 -7.36
C SER A 121 1.67 14.15 -8.50
N SER A 122 2.69 13.95 -9.33
CA SER A 122 2.68 12.92 -10.38
C SER A 122 2.47 11.52 -9.79
N LYS A 123 3.23 11.17 -8.73
CA LYS A 123 3.08 9.86 -8.06
C LYS A 123 1.68 9.66 -7.48
N ARG A 124 1.06 10.72 -6.93
CA ARG A 124 -0.33 10.68 -6.46
C ARG A 124 -1.26 10.34 -7.63
N ASP A 125 -1.11 11.03 -8.75
CA ASP A 125 -2.00 10.87 -9.91
C ASP A 125 -1.84 9.48 -10.55
N ASP A 126 -0.63 8.94 -10.61
CA ASP A 126 -0.35 7.58 -11.07
C ASP A 126 -1.05 6.52 -10.20
N VAL A 127 -0.96 6.66 -8.86
CA VAL A 127 -1.62 5.75 -7.93
C VAL A 127 -3.14 5.86 -8.03
N LEU A 128 -3.68 7.08 -8.10
CA LEU A 128 -5.12 7.31 -8.25
C LEU A 128 -5.65 6.73 -9.55
N SER A 129 -4.94 6.90 -10.67
CA SER A 129 -5.33 6.31 -11.96
C SER A 129 -5.35 4.78 -11.91
N THR A 130 -4.38 4.18 -11.22
CA THR A 130 -4.29 2.72 -11.03
C THR A 130 -5.44 2.20 -10.15
N VAL A 131 -5.79 2.91 -9.08
CA VAL A 131 -6.95 2.58 -8.24
C VAL A 131 -8.22 2.62 -9.08
N SER A 132 -8.48 3.74 -9.77
CA SER A 132 -9.69 3.90 -10.59
C SER A 132 -9.81 2.80 -11.64
N LYS A 133 -8.73 2.49 -12.37
CA LYS A 133 -8.73 1.45 -13.41
C LYS A 133 -9.04 0.05 -12.86
N ASN A 134 -8.43 -0.33 -11.73
CA ASN A 134 -8.66 -1.66 -11.18
C ASN A 134 -10.09 -1.83 -10.65
N PHE A 135 -10.63 -0.80 -10.01
CA PHE A 135 -12.00 -0.84 -9.51
C PHE A 135 -13.04 -0.74 -10.62
N SER A 136 -12.77 -0.01 -11.72
CA SER A 136 -13.66 -0.03 -12.89
C SER A 136 -13.74 -1.42 -13.51
N SER A 137 -12.60 -2.09 -13.74
CA SER A 137 -12.60 -3.46 -14.27
C SER A 137 -13.34 -4.47 -13.38
N LEU A 138 -13.24 -4.33 -12.05
CA LEU A 138 -14.01 -5.14 -11.11
C LEU A 138 -15.51 -4.89 -11.22
N LYS A 139 -15.91 -3.62 -11.34
CA LYS A 139 -17.32 -3.23 -11.54
C LYS A 139 -17.87 -3.84 -12.82
N ASP A 140 -17.15 -3.68 -13.93
CA ASP A 140 -17.55 -4.22 -15.23
C ASP A 140 -17.71 -5.75 -15.17
N CYS A 141 -16.82 -6.45 -14.47
CA CYS A 141 -16.93 -7.90 -14.29
C CYS A 141 -18.19 -8.32 -13.52
N LEU A 142 -18.56 -7.56 -12.48
CA LEU A 142 -19.76 -7.84 -11.69
C LEU A 142 -21.03 -7.54 -12.50
N GLU A 143 -21.04 -6.43 -13.23
CA GLU A 143 -22.16 -6.04 -14.10
C GLU A 143 -22.38 -7.07 -15.22
N ASN A 144 -21.30 -7.54 -15.86
CA ASN A 144 -21.40 -8.61 -16.86
C ASN A 144 -21.97 -9.89 -16.26
N LYS A 145 -21.53 -10.28 -15.05
CA LYS A 145 -22.04 -11.50 -14.42
C LYS A 145 -23.52 -11.38 -14.02
N GLN A 146 -23.94 -10.20 -13.59
CA GLN A 146 -25.35 -9.92 -13.35
C GLN A 146 -26.18 -10.12 -14.63
N GLN A 147 -25.75 -9.50 -15.75
CA GLN A 147 -26.45 -9.62 -17.03
C GLN A 147 -26.51 -11.06 -17.54
N GLU A 148 -25.44 -11.84 -17.38
CA GLU A 148 -25.44 -13.26 -17.73
C GLU A 148 -26.53 -14.04 -16.98
N LEU A 149 -26.65 -13.84 -15.67
CA LEU A 149 -27.65 -14.54 -14.84
C LEU A 149 -29.08 -14.11 -15.18
N GLU A 150 -29.30 -12.81 -15.45
CA GLU A 150 -30.59 -12.29 -15.89
C GLU A 150 -31.01 -12.89 -17.24
N ASN A 151 -30.08 -12.99 -18.19
CA ASN A 151 -30.32 -13.60 -19.49
C ASN A 151 -30.62 -15.10 -19.39
N GLU A 152 -29.94 -15.82 -18.49
CA GLU A 152 -30.17 -17.24 -18.24
C GLU A 152 -31.60 -17.47 -17.72
N VAL A 153 -32.04 -16.66 -16.75
CA VAL A 153 -33.42 -16.71 -16.24
C VAL A 153 -34.43 -16.38 -17.33
N SER A 154 -34.21 -15.31 -18.11
CA SER A 154 -35.11 -14.95 -19.22
C SER A 154 -35.26 -16.09 -20.20
N THR A 155 -34.14 -16.67 -20.65
CA THR A 155 -34.14 -17.77 -21.63
C THR A 155 -34.99 -18.94 -21.15
N ILE A 156 -34.78 -19.38 -19.90
CA ILE A 156 -35.55 -20.49 -19.31
C ILE A 156 -37.04 -20.14 -19.26
N VAL A 157 -37.39 -18.94 -18.79
CA VAL A 157 -38.80 -18.53 -18.65
C VAL A 157 -39.47 -18.39 -20.03
N ASP A 158 -38.78 -17.79 -20.99
CA ASP A 158 -39.26 -17.55 -22.34
C ASP A 158 -39.56 -18.87 -23.07
N GLU A 159 -38.71 -19.90 -22.90
CA GLU A 159 -38.96 -21.25 -23.43
C GLU A 159 -40.26 -21.88 -22.88
N TYR A 160 -40.58 -21.64 -21.60
CA TYR A 160 -41.85 -22.11 -21.02
C TYR A 160 -43.02 -21.29 -21.54
N ILE A 161 -42.90 -19.97 -21.58
CA ILE A 161 -43.94 -19.08 -22.12
C ILE A 161 -44.28 -19.48 -23.55
N GLU A 162 -43.28 -19.75 -24.40
CA GLU A 162 -43.49 -20.15 -25.78
C GLU A 162 -44.30 -21.45 -25.89
N LYS A 163 -44.00 -22.46 -25.06
CA LYS A 163 -44.78 -23.71 -25.01
C LYS A 163 -46.24 -23.48 -24.63
N TYR A 164 -46.51 -22.60 -23.65
CA TYR A 164 -47.88 -22.26 -23.27
C TYR A 164 -48.61 -21.45 -24.35
N GLU A 165 -47.94 -20.52 -25.03
CA GLU A 165 -48.52 -19.75 -26.12
C GLU A 165 -48.87 -20.63 -27.33
N GLN A 166 -48.06 -21.64 -27.64
CA GLN A 166 -48.39 -22.64 -28.67
C GLN A 166 -49.68 -23.40 -28.32
N VAL A 167 -49.82 -23.89 -27.08
CA VAL A 167 -51.02 -24.62 -26.64
C VAL A 167 -52.24 -23.70 -26.59
N LYS A 168 -52.08 -22.45 -26.14
CA LYS A 168 -53.14 -21.43 -26.15
C LYS A 168 -53.63 -21.17 -27.57
N THR A 169 -52.73 -20.98 -28.52
CA THR A 169 -53.08 -20.76 -29.94
C THR A 169 -53.86 -21.92 -30.52
N LEU A 170 -53.41 -23.17 -30.30
CA LEU A 170 -54.11 -24.37 -30.75
C LEU A 170 -55.52 -24.49 -30.13
N THR A 171 -55.62 -24.21 -28.82
CA THR A 171 -56.89 -24.24 -28.09
C THR A 171 -57.87 -23.18 -28.60
N GLN A 172 -57.37 -21.98 -28.92
CA GLN A 172 -58.18 -20.87 -29.44
C GLN A 172 -58.78 -21.22 -30.81
N VAL A 173 -58.00 -21.83 -31.70
CA VAL A 173 -58.48 -22.31 -33.01
C VAL A 173 -59.56 -23.39 -32.86
N LEU A 174 -59.40 -24.32 -31.92
CA LEU A 174 -60.41 -25.35 -31.63
C LEU A 174 -61.69 -24.73 -31.07
N TYR A 175 -61.57 -23.74 -30.19
CA TYR A 175 -62.71 -23.01 -29.64
C TYR A 175 -63.52 -22.32 -30.75
N GLU A 176 -62.87 -21.58 -31.64
CA GLU A 176 -63.53 -20.89 -32.76
C GLU A 176 -64.26 -21.87 -33.69
N LYS A 177 -63.61 -22.98 -34.06
CA LYS A 177 -64.24 -24.05 -34.86
C LYS A 177 -65.44 -24.68 -34.16
N SER A 178 -65.32 -24.91 -32.86
CA SER A 178 -66.40 -25.49 -32.04
C SER A 178 -67.59 -24.55 -31.96
N LEU A 179 -67.34 -23.25 -31.79
CA LEU A 179 -68.38 -22.21 -31.77
C LEU A 179 -69.10 -22.14 -33.11
N GLN A 180 -68.36 -22.11 -34.22
CA GLN A 180 -68.95 -22.10 -35.56
C GLN A 180 -69.84 -23.32 -35.80
N LYS A 181 -69.35 -24.53 -35.47
CA LYS A 181 -70.13 -25.76 -35.65
C LYS A 181 -71.37 -25.79 -34.75
N TYR A 182 -71.27 -25.28 -33.53
CA TYR A 182 -72.42 -25.13 -32.64
C TYR A 182 -73.49 -24.22 -33.25
N GLU A 183 -73.09 -23.06 -33.79
CA GLU A 183 -74.02 -22.15 -34.47
C GLU A 183 -74.69 -22.78 -35.70
N GLU A 184 -73.94 -23.55 -36.52
CA GLU A 184 -74.47 -24.29 -37.68
C GLU A 184 -75.54 -25.32 -37.27
N LEU A 185 -75.28 -26.10 -36.21
CA LEU A 185 -76.20 -27.12 -35.69
C LEU A 185 -77.50 -26.53 -35.10
N MET A 186 -77.46 -25.27 -34.64
CA MET A 186 -78.66 -24.58 -34.15
C MET A 186 -79.58 -24.11 -35.30
N VAL A 187 -79.10 -24.14 -36.55
CA VAL A 187 -79.83 -23.68 -37.75
C VAL A 187 -80.29 -24.84 -38.65
N GLN A 188 -79.58 -25.97 -38.71
CA GLN A 188 -79.91 -27.13 -39.57
C GLN A 188 -80.55 -28.29 -38.78
N SER A 189 -81.62 -28.91 -39.32
CA SER A 189 -82.41 -29.91 -38.59
C SER A 189 -82.05 -31.38 -38.84
N GLU A 190 -81.34 -31.77 -39.92
CA GLU A 190 -80.94 -33.17 -40.17
C GLU A 190 -79.68 -33.25 -41.05
N GLY A 191 -78.68 -34.08 -40.66
CA GLY A 191 -77.59 -34.48 -41.57
C GLY A 191 -76.20 -34.73 -40.97
N ASP A 192 -75.88 -34.19 -39.79
CA ASP A 192 -74.53 -34.29 -39.21
C ASP A 192 -74.30 -35.58 -38.40
N THR A 193 -73.08 -36.14 -38.48
CA THR A 193 -72.73 -37.38 -37.75
C THR A 193 -72.15 -37.08 -36.36
N ILE A 194 -72.36 -37.98 -35.40
CA ILE A 194 -71.81 -37.86 -34.02
C ILE A 194 -70.27 -37.78 -34.03
N GLU A 195 -69.62 -38.30 -35.07
CA GLU A 195 -68.16 -38.31 -35.22
C GLU A 195 -67.58 -36.91 -35.43
N ASP A 196 -68.30 -36.02 -36.13
CA ASP A 196 -67.87 -34.62 -36.38
C ASP A 196 -67.78 -33.80 -35.08
N VAL A 197 -68.67 -34.08 -34.12
CA VAL A 197 -68.69 -33.40 -32.80
C VAL A 197 -67.60 -33.94 -31.86
N LYS A 198 -67.24 -35.23 -31.97
CA LYS A 198 -66.19 -35.84 -31.13
C LYS A 198 -64.81 -35.24 -31.36
N ALA A 199 -64.47 -34.90 -32.60
CA ALA A 199 -63.18 -34.30 -32.94
C ALA A 199 -62.97 -32.93 -32.25
N LEU A 200 -64.05 -32.20 -31.95
CA LEU A 200 -64.03 -30.88 -31.29
C LEU A 200 -63.79 -30.95 -29.78
N THR A 201 -63.85 -32.15 -29.18
CA THR A 201 -63.62 -32.36 -27.74
C THR A 201 -62.18 -32.76 -27.37
N GLN A 202 -61.31 -32.97 -28.38
CA GLN A 202 -59.91 -33.33 -28.16
C GLN A 202 -59.08 -32.07 -27.94
N LEU A 203 -59.00 -31.63 -26.68
CA LEU A 203 -58.15 -30.50 -26.28
C LEU A 203 -56.67 -30.89 -26.26
N PRO A 204 -55.76 -30.00 -26.68
CA PRO A 204 -54.33 -30.22 -26.51
C PRO A 204 -53.97 -30.31 -25.02
N GLU A 205 -53.04 -31.21 -24.69
CA GLU A 205 -52.57 -31.36 -23.31
C GLU A 205 -51.83 -30.10 -22.84
N LEU A 206 -52.17 -29.63 -21.64
CA LEU A 206 -51.48 -28.53 -21.00
C LEU A 206 -50.10 -28.99 -20.52
N PRO A 207 -49.02 -28.24 -20.81
CA PRO A 207 -47.70 -28.53 -20.26
C PRO A 207 -47.77 -28.50 -18.72
N VAL A 208 -47.06 -29.42 -18.06
CA VAL A 208 -46.92 -29.40 -16.59
C VAL A 208 -45.94 -28.31 -16.20
N LEU A 209 -46.36 -27.40 -15.30
CA LEU A 209 -45.51 -26.33 -14.80
C LEU A 209 -44.66 -26.82 -13.62
N GLU A 210 -43.38 -27.13 -13.86
CA GLU A 210 -42.42 -27.49 -12.82
C GLU A 210 -41.23 -26.50 -12.75
N LEU A 211 -41.51 -25.20 -12.83
CA LEU A 211 -40.47 -24.18 -12.76
C LEU A 211 -40.08 -23.87 -11.30
N LYS A 212 -38.84 -24.19 -10.92
CA LYS A 212 -38.25 -23.80 -9.62
C LYS A 212 -36.89 -23.15 -9.83
N LEU A 213 -36.88 -21.82 -9.91
CA LEU A 213 -35.66 -21.02 -10.04
C LEU A 213 -35.31 -20.41 -8.68
N GLN A 214 -34.06 -20.55 -8.26
CA GLN A 214 -33.54 -19.95 -7.05
C GLN A 214 -32.11 -19.46 -7.28
N LEU A 215 -31.87 -18.18 -7.03
CA LEU A 215 -30.52 -17.64 -6.94
C LEU A 215 -29.91 -18.06 -5.61
N VAL A 216 -28.74 -18.71 -5.65
CA VAL A 216 -27.96 -19.05 -4.45
C VAL A 216 -26.67 -18.24 -4.47
N ILE A 217 -26.55 -17.31 -3.52
CA ILE A 217 -25.34 -16.49 -3.35
C ILE A 217 -25.03 -16.32 -1.86
N ASP A 218 -23.76 -16.47 -1.51
CA ASP A 218 -23.24 -16.15 -0.17
C ASP A 218 -22.83 -14.67 -0.13
N THR A 219 -23.82 -13.83 0.17
CA THR A 219 -23.67 -12.38 0.18
C THR A 219 -22.66 -11.91 1.23
N ASP A 220 -22.62 -12.54 2.39
CA ASP A 220 -21.77 -12.11 3.50
C ASP A 220 -20.29 -12.35 3.19
N SER A 221 -19.95 -13.52 2.66
CA SER A 221 -18.59 -13.83 2.23
C SER A 221 -18.14 -12.90 1.08
N ALA A 222 -19.03 -12.65 0.10
CA ALA A 222 -18.73 -11.76 -1.02
C ALA A 222 -18.49 -10.31 -0.57
N LEU A 223 -19.34 -9.77 0.31
CA LEU A 223 -19.16 -8.43 0.85
C LEU A 223 -17.89 -8.31 1.68
N ASN A 224 -17.56 -9.33 2.47
CA ASN A 224 -16.31 -9.36 3.23
C ASN A 224 -15.08 -9.41 2.32
N PHE A 225 -15.14 -10.15 1.21
CA PHE A 225 -14.08 -10.12 0.20
C PHE A 225 -13.91 -8.69 -0.36
N ILE A 226 -14.99 -8.07 -0.85
CA ILE A 226 -14.97 -6.72 -1.46
C ILE A 226 -14.43 -5.67 -0.49
N LYS A 227 -14.85 -5.69 0.78
CA LYS A 227 -14.35 -4.77 1.82
C LYS A 227 -12.83 -4.83 2.02
N ASN A 228 -12.22 -5.97 1.70
CA ASN A 228 -10.79 -6.21 1.87
C ASN A 228 -9.99 -6.06 0.56
N VAL A 229 -10.63 -5.72 -0.56
CA VAL A 229 -9.95 -5.53 -1.84
C VAL A 229 -9.16 -4.21 -1.84
N GLY A 230 -7.84 -4.34 -1.98
CA GLY A 230 -6.92 -3.21 -2.15
C GLY A 230 -6.50 -2.54 -0.83
N ARG A 231 -5.24 -2.08 -0.78
CA ARG A 231 -4.69 -1.33 0.37
C ARG A 231 -3.64 -0.34 -0.12
N ILE A 232 -3.70 0.89 0.39
CA ILE A 232 -2.65 1.88 0.18
C ILE A 232 -1.68 1.80 1.35
N GLY A 233 -0.52 1.18 1.13
CA GLY A 233 0.56 1.15 2.10
C GLY A 233 1.39 2.44 2.04
N LYS A 234 1.75 3.01 3.19
CA LYS A 234 2.86 3.96 3.27
C LYS A 234 4.15 3.15 3.13
N ILE A 235 4.70 3.13 1.92
CA ILE A 235 5.99 2.52 1.63
C ILE A 235 7.06 3.47 2.17
N ASN A 236 7.42 3.31 3.45
CA ASN A 236 8.55 4.04 4.05
C ASN A 236 9.85 3.51 3.41
N PRO A 237 10.64 4.33 2.69
CA PRO A 237 11.77 3.85 1.91
C PRO A 237 12.97 3.35 2.74
N ARG A 238 12.80 3.08 4.04
CA ARG A 238 13.88 2.76 4.98
C ARG A 238 14.41 1.33 4.88
N VAL A 239 13.97 0.52 3.91
CA VAL A 239 14.51 -0.83 3.73
C VAL A 239 14.81 -1.07 2.24
N PRO A 240 16.02 -1.53 1.87
CA PRO A 240 16.36 -1.77 0.47
C PRO A 240 15.40 -2.80 -0.16
N TYR A 241 14.58 -2.33 -1.10
CA TYR A 241 13.45 -3.06 -1.70
C TYR A 241 13.83 -4.25 -2.58
N GLN A 242 15.08 -4.34 -3.02
CA GLN A 242 15.47 -5.32 -4.02
C GLN A 242 16.31 -6.42 -3.37
N CYS A 243 15.67 -7.57 -3.16
CA CYS A 243 16.38 -8.79 -2.87
C CYS A 243 16.86 -9.41 -4.17
N SER A 244 18.17 -9.60 -4.32
CA SER A 244 18.74 -10.35 -5.45
C SER A 244 18.37 -11.84 -5.41
N ASN A 245 17.96 -12.36 -4.25
CA ASN A 245 17.66 -13.78 -4.05
C ASN A 245 16.17 -14.14 -4.17
N TYR A 246 15.26 -13.18 -3.95
CA TYR A 246 13.81 -13.45 -3.90
C TYR A 246 13.01 -12.41 -4.66
N SER A 247 11.93 -12.82 -5.33
CA SER A 247 11.17 -11.96 -6.24
C SER A 247 9.97 -11.24 -5.60
N ASN A 248 9.41 -11.80 -4.53
CA ASN A 248 8.19 -11.34 -3.88
C ASN A 248 8.35 -11.20 -2.36
N VAL A 249 9.41 -10.53 -1.92
CA VAL A 249 9.63 -10.26 -0.49
C VAL A 249 8.56 -9.29 0.01
N THR A 250 7.79 -9.70 1.02
CA THR A 250 6.71 -8.90 1.61
C THR A 250 6.84 -8.73 3.13
N TYR A 251 7.91 -9.27 3.71
CA TYR A 251 8.33 -9.09 5.10
C TYR A 251 9.82 -8.80 5.15
N TRP A 252 10.22 -7.91 6.05
CA TRP A 252 11.63 -7.69 6.36
C TRP A 252 11.98 -8.31 7.70
N MET A 253 13.03 -9.11 7.69
CA MET A 253 13.52 -9.82 8.87
C MET A 253 14.37 -8.87 9.73
N VAL A 254 14.19 -8.94 11.05
CA VAL A 254 14.92 -8.13 12.02
C VAL A 254 15.77 -9.07 12.90
N PRO A 255 17.00 -9.43 12.47
CA PRO A 255 17.85 -10.33 13.22
C PRO A 255 18.36 -9.67 14.51
N PRO A 256 18.53 -10.45 15.60
CA PRO A 256 19.00 -9.92 16.88
C PRO A 256 20.50 -9.57 16.90
N CYS A 257 21.28 -9.94 15.88
CA CYS A 257 22.70 -9.61 15.81
C CYS A 257 22.95 -8.10 15.61
N CYS A 258 22.06 -7.41 14.91
CA CYS A 258 22.25 -6.00 14.57
C CYS A 258 20.98 -5.14 14.62
N TYR A 259 19.79 -5.75 14.79
CA TYR A 259 18.50 -5.05 14.90
C TYR A 259 18.16 -4.14 13.70
N LYS A 260 18.77 -4.42 12.54
CA LYS A 260 18.50 -3.75 11.26
C LYS A 260 17.49 -4.59 10.44
N HIS A 261 17.02 -4.05 9.32
CA HIS A 261 16.01 -4.68 8.47
C HIS A 261 16.64 -5.28 7.21
N TYR A 262 16.34 -6.55 6.93
CA TYR A 262 16.82 -7.21 5.70
C TYR A 262 15.73 -8.03 5.05
N CYS A 263 15.78 -8.11 3.72
CA CYS A 263 14.87 -8.94 2.93
C CYS A 263 15.17 -10.45 3.04
N CYS A 264 16.41 -10.83 3.34
CA CYS A 264 16.82 -12.21 3.64
C CYS A 264 18.17 -12.26 4.35
N ASN A 265 18.57 -13.44 4.84
CA ASN A 265 19.87 -13.69 5.47
C ASN A 265 21.06 -13.42 4.54
N LYS A 266 20.98 -13.82 3.27
CA LYS A 266 22.07 -13.59 2.30
C LYS A 266 22.34 -12.11 2.07
N CYS A 267 21.30 -11.28 2.04
CA CYS A 267 21.43 -9.83 1.89
C CYS A 267 22.00 -9.17 3.15
N HIS A 268 21.75 -9.74 4.33
CA HIS A 268 22.42 -9.32 5.56
C HIS A 268 23.92 -9.62 5.50
N ASP A 269 24.28 -10.88 5.23
CA ASP A 269 25.68 -11.32 5.25
C ASP A 269 26.54 -10.61 4.20
N ALA A 270 25.94 -10.12 3.12
CA ALA A 270 26.61 -9.30 2.12
C ALA A 270 26.86 -7.84 2.55
N GLN A 271 26.08 -7.32 3.51
CA GLN A 271 26.14 -5.92 3.94
C GLN A 271 26.80 -5.73 5.30
N GLU A 272 26.92 -6.80 6.09
CA GLU A 272 27.42 -6.74 7.47
C GLU A 272 28.68 -7.59 7.64
N ASN A 273 29.58 -7.14 8.52
CA ASN A 273 30.84 -7.83 8.80
C ASN A 273 30.68 -9.02 9.79
N HIS A 274 29.47 -9.52 9.96
CA HIS A 274 29.14 -10.64 10.86
C HIS A 274 28.08 -11.53 10.23
N SER A 275 28.04 -12.80 10.65
CA SER A 275 27.09 -13.77 10.14
C SER A 275 25.69 -13.58 10.72
N TRP A 276 24.68 -13.93 9.93
CA TRP A 276 23.27 -13.91 10.28
C TRP A 276 22.97 -14.71 11.56
N SER A 277 22.22 -14.07 12.47
CA SER A 277 21.53 -14.74 13.57
C SER A 277 20.05 -14.84 13.28
N TYR A 278 19.44 -16.00 13.56
CA TYR A 278 18.04 -16.28 13.25
C TYR A 278 17.11 -15.18 13.78
N ALA A 279 16.36 -14.53 12.88
CA ALA A 279 15.44 -13.45 13.25
C ALA A 279 14.16 -14.02 13.86
N GLY A 280 13.85 -13.61 15.10
CA GLY A 280 12.57 -13.89 15.74
C GLY A 280 11.46 -12.89 15.39
N ARG A 281 11.80 -11.81 14.68
CA ARG A 281 10.89 -10.69 14.41
C ARG A 281 10.95 -10.30 12.95
N MET A 282 9.81 -9.86 12.42
CA MET A 282 9.69 -9.37 11.05
C MET A 282 8.76 -8.16 10.97
N VAL A 283 8.96 -7.31 9.96
CA VAL A 283 8.14 -6.12 9.70
C VAL A 283 7.35 -6.32 8.42
N CYS A 284 6.03 -6.09 8.49
CA CYS A 284 5.13 -6.21 7.35
C CYS A 284 5.33 -5.09 6.34
N MET A 285 5.49 -5.44 5.06
CA MET A 285 5.64 -4.46 3.97
C MET A 285 4.44 -3.52 3.78
N PHE A 286 3.24 -3.97 4.16
CA PHE A 286 2.02 -3.18 3.91
C PHE A 286 1.67 -2.22 5.05
N CYS A 287 2.00 -2.55 6.30
CA CYS A 287 1.58 -1.77 7.47
C CYS A 287 2.73 -1.28 8.37
N ASP A 288 3.98 -1.65 8.06
CA ASP A 288 5.18 -1.21 8.81
C ASP A 288 5.15 -1.60 10.30
N LYS A 289 4.33 -2.60 10.66
CA LYS A 289 4.26 -3.13 12.02
C LYS A 289 5.17 -4.35 12.15
N GLU A 290 5.93 -4.35 13.24
CA GLU A 290 6.74 -5.47 13.67
C GLU A 290 5.84 -6.55 14.31
N GLN A 291 6.13 -7.81 14.00
CA GLN A 291 5.45 -8.99 14.53
C GLN A 291 6.42 -10.15 14.73
N ASP A 292 5.99 -11.16 15.48
CA ASP A 292 6.77 -12.38 15.69
C ASP A 292 6.83 -13.20 14.39
N TYR A 293 8.02 -13.66 14.04
CA TYR A 293 8.22 -14.48 12.83
C TYR A 293 7.45 -15.81 12.88
N ARG A 294 7.27 -16.40 14.07
CA ARG A 294 6.78 -17.78 14.24
C ARG A 294 5.26 -17.93 14.26
N LYS A 295 4.51 -16.84 14.45
CA LYS A 295 3.07 -16.93 14.72
C LYS A 295 2.23 -17.06 13.45
N LEU A 296 2.49 -16.27 12.41
CA LEU A 296 1.70 -16.25 11.18
C LEU A 296 2.55 -15.79 9.98
N PRO A 297 3.31 -16.68 9.30
CA PRO A 297 4.21 -16.26 8.22
C PRO A 297 3.48 -15.75 6.97
N ASN A 298 2.22 -16.16 6.78
CA ASN A 298 1.42 -15.79 5.61
C ASN A 298 0.29 -14.81 5.94
N HIS A 299 0.14 -14.36 7.19
CA HIS A 299 -0.86 -13.37 7.58
C HIS A 299 -0.27 -12.37 8.56
N CYS A 300 -0.42 -11.07 8.29
CA CYS A 300 0.03 -10.07 9.24
C CYS A 300 -0.93 -9.97 10.44
N GLU A 301 -0.42 -10.02 11.66
CA GLU A 301 -1.21 -9.88 12.91
C GLU A 301 -1.89 -8.51 13.04
N HIS A 302 -1.33 -7.48 12.40
CA HIS A 302 -1.79 -6.10 12.55
C HIS A 302 -2.75 -5.67 11.46
N CYS A 303 -2.50 -6.05 10.21
CA CYS A 303 -3.35 -5.67 9.09
C CYS A 303 -4.16 -6.82 8.52
N ASN A 304 -3.89 -8.08 8.88
CA ASN A 304 -4.53 -9.27 8.32
C ASN A 304 -4.32 -9.45 6.80
N SER A 305 -3.33 -8.76 6.21
CA SER A 305 -2.94 -9.01 4.80
C SER A 305 -2.44 -10.44 4.66
N HIS A 306 -2.88 -11.12 3.60
CA HIS A 306 -2.29 -12.39 3.19
C HIS A 306 -0.98 -12.15 2.41
N HIS A 307 0.07 -12.85 2.81
CA HIS A 307 1.41 -12.77 2.23
C HIS A 307 1.76 -14.13 1.62
N LYS A 308 2.05 -14.16 0.32
CA LYS A 308 2.52 -15.37 -0.36
C LYS A 308 3.94 -15.70 0.10
N GLY A 309 4.25 -17.00 0.20
CA GLY A 309 5.61 -17.47 0.47
C GLY A 309 6.61 -16.91 -0.55
N VAL A 310 7.85 -16.67 -0.10
CA VAL A 310 8.91 -16.11 -0.94
C VAL A 310 9.33 -17.09 -2.05
N VAL A 311 9.52 -16.56 -3.25
CA VAL A 311 9.90 -17.26 -4.47
C VAL A 311 11.34 -16.89 -4.78
N SER A 312 12.21 -17.90 -4.88
CA SER A 312 13.62 -17.69 -5.23
C SER A 312 13.74 -17.15 -6.65
N ARG A 313 14.58 -16.15 -6.85
CA ARG A 313 15.14 -15.82 -8.16
C ARG A 313 16.23 -16.87 -8.42
N LEU A 314 16.00 -17.77 -9.36
CA LEU A 314 17.04 -18.68 -9.86
C LEU A 314 18.09 -17.88 -10.63
#